data_AF-A0A3D5GGJ7-F1
#
_entry.id   AF-A0A3D5GGJ7-F1
#
_cell.length_a   1.000
_cell.length_b   1.000
_cell.length_c   1.000
_cell.angle_alpha   90.00
_cell.angle_beta   90.00
_cell.angle_gamma   90.00
#
_symmetry.space_group_name_H-M   'P 1'
#
loop_
_entity.id
_entity.type
_entity.pdbx_description
1 polymer ?
#
loop_
_entity_poly.entity_id
_entity_poly.type
_entity_poly.pdbx_seq_one_letter_code
_entity_poly.pdbx_strand_id
1 'polypeptide(L)'
;MPDCIAMETVGFEHMVDGTVEDYEILGRELAAHKANHLADHILGTLKAMAGPLLGYPVDRFEHSLQSATRALRNDESNEMVVAALLHDVGDPIAPENHSAVAADILRPYVSDRTHWIIRHHGLFQGYYYFHHLGADRDARESFREHEWFD
;
A
#
# COMPACT_ATOMS: atom_id res chain seq x y z
N MET A 1 8.12 24.91 30.18
CA MET A 1 8.83 24.20 29.11
C MET A 1 8.82 22.75 29.52
N PRO A 2 8.20 21.82 28.78
CA PRO A 2 8.48 20.41 29.02
C PRO A 2 9.96 20.19 28.72
N ASP A 3 10.69 19.55 29.63
CA ASP A 3 12.08 19.17 29.42
C ASP A 3 12.18 18.38 28.12
N CYS A 4 12.88 18.93 27.12
CA CYS A 4 13.36 18.14 26.00
C CYS A 4 14.41 17.18 26.56
N ILE A 5 14.01 15.96 26.89
CA ILE A 5 14.94 14.88 27.16
C ILE A 5 15.79 14.74 25.90
N ALA A 6 17.10 14.95 26.03
CA ALA A 6 18.03 14.78 24.91
C ALA A 6 17.90 13.34 24.41
N MET A 7 17.57 13.18 23.13
CA MET A 7 17.46 11.85 22.51
C MET A 7 18.82 11.18 22.54
N GLU A 8 18.86 9.94 23.02
CA GLU A 8 20.07 9.12 22.99
C GLU A 8 20.45 8.84 21.53
N THR A 9 21.73 8.95 21.21
CA THR A 9 22.25 8.75 19.85
C THR A 9 23.32 7.67 19.84
N VAL A 10 23.38 6.90 18.75
CA VAL A 10 24.42 5.89 18.55
C VAL A 10 25.82 6.50 18.51
N GLY A 11 26.83 5.69 18.84
CA GLY A 11 28.23 6.11 18.84
C GLY A 11 28.99 5.90 17.52
N PHE A 12 28.41 5.20 16.55
CA PHE A 12 29.08 4.87 15.28
C PHE A 12 28.84 5.90 14.17
N GLU A 13 29.84 6.10 13.31
CA GLU A 13 29.69 6.80 12.02
C GLU A 13 29.47 5.83 10.84
N HIS A 14 30.09 4.64 10.91
CA HIS A 14 29.90 3.56 9.93
C HIS A 14 29.16 2.39 10.58
N MET A 15 28.14 1.86 9.91
CA MET A 15 27.31 0.77 10.45
C MET A 15 28.09 -0.49 10.86
N VAL A 16 29.25 -0.73 10.23
CA VAL A 16 30.15 -1.86 10.54
C VAL A 16 30.76 -1.78 11.94
N ASP A 17 30.82 -0.58 12.51
CA ASP A 17 31.36 -0.32 13.85
C ASP A 17 30.26 -0.29 14.92
N GLY A 18 29.00 -0.55 14.54
CA GLY A 18 27.86 -0.50 15.44
C GLY A 18 27.88 -1.60 16.51
N THR A 19 27.56 -1.23 17.75
CA THR A 19 27.48 -2.14 18.90
C THR A 19 26.06 -2.65 19.13
N VAL A 20 25.90 -3.67 19.98
CA VAL A 20 24.57 -4.18 20.34
C VAL A 20 23.74 -3.08 21.00
N GLU A 21 24.36 -2.31 21.90
CA GLU A 21 23.77 -1.20 22.63
C GLU A 21 23.26 -0.10 21.67
N ASP A 22 24.03 0.22 20.61
CA ASP A 22 23.60 1.15 19.56
C ASP A 22 22.31 0.68 18.88
N TYR A 23 22.24 -0.60 18.50
CA TYR A 23 21.06 -1.16 17.83
C TYR A 23 19.87 -1.36 18.78
N GLU A 24 20.09 -1.52 20.08
CA GLU A 24 19.02 -1.48 21.07
C GLU A 24 18.37 -0.09 21.14
N ILE A 25 19.18 0.98 21.09
CA ILE A 25 18.67 2.36 21.00
C ILE A 25 17.83 2.52 19.74
N LEU A 26 18.42 2.22 18.57
CA LEU A 26 17.73 2.35 17.27
C LEU A 26 16.44 1.52 17.21
N GLY A 27 16.47 0.29 17.73
CA GLY A 27 15.34 -0.62 17.74
C GLY A 27 14.18 -0.10 18.59
N ARG A 28 14.47 0.40 19.81
CA ARG A 28 13.44 1.00 20.68
C ARG A 28 12.82 2.24 20.04
N GLU A 29 13.64 3.15 19.53
CA GLU A 29 13.16 4.39 18.90
C GLU A 29 12.32 4.12 17.65
N LEU A 30 12.77 3.20 16.78
CA LEU A 30 12.01 2.81 15.59
C LEU A 30 10.68 2.14 15.97
N ALA A 31 10.67 1.26 16.98
CA ALA A 31 9.46 0.61 17.45
C ALA A 31 8.44 1.62 17.99
N ALA A 32 8.89 2.56 18.82
CA ALA A 32 8.06 3.63 19.36
C ALA A 32 7.49 4.53 18.25
N HIS A 33 8.35 4.98 17.32
CA HIS A 33 7.92 5.81 16.20
C HIS A 33 6.89 5.10 15.30
N LYS A 34 7.16 3.84 14.94
CA LYS A 34 6.23 3.04 14.14
C LYS A 34 4.88 2.86 14.83
N ALA A 35 4.88 2.53 16.12
CA ALA A 35 3.65 2.34 16.88
C ALA A 35 2.77 3.60 16.90
N ASN A 36 3.40 4.78 16.92
CA ASN A 36 2.70 6.06 16.99
C ASN A 36 2.29 6.62 15.63
N HIS A 37 3.01 6.32 14.54
CA HIS A 37 2.87 7.06 13.28
C HIS A 37 2.60 6.21 12.04
N LEU A 38 2.66 4.87 12.11
CA LEU A 38 2.46 4.02 10.93
C LEU A 38 1.10 4.27 10.25
N ALA A 39 0.02 4.31 11.03
CA ALA A 39 -1.32 4.55 10.48
C ALA A 39 -1.43 5.93 9.82
N ASP A 40 -0.86 6.97 10.44
CA ASP A 40 -0.86 8.33 9.88
C ASP A 40 -0.07 8.41 8.58
N HIS A 41 1.06 7.72 8.48
CA HIS A 41 1.85 7.65 7.23
C HIS A 41 1.06 6.97 6.11
N ILE A 42 0.40 5.84 6.38
CA ILE A 42 -0.45 5.14 5.40
C ILE A 42 -1.65 6.01 4.97
N LEU A 43 -2.29 6.72 5.90
CA LEU A 43 -3.34 7.66 5.57
C LEU A 43 -2.81 8.88 4.80
N GLY A 44 -1.57 9.28 5.05
CA GLY A 44 -0.86 10.30 4.29
C GLY A 44 -0.64 9.88 2.84
N THR A 45 -0.19 8.64 2.59
CA THR A 45 -0.02 8.12 1.23
C THR A 45 -1.35 8.03 0.48
N LEU A 46 -2.43 7.63 1.17
CA LEU A 46 -3.78 7.65 0.61
C LEU A 46 -4.19 9.07 0.18
N LYS A 47 -4.02 10.07 1.06
CA LYS A 47 -4.36 11.48 0.77
C LYS A 47 -3.51 12.07 -0.36
N ALA A 48 -2.28 11.60 -0.54
CA ALA A 48 -1.41 12.04 -1.63
C ALA A 48 -1.94 11.66 -3.02
N MET A 49 -2.92 10.75 -3.11
CA MET A 49 -3.62 10.43 -4.35
C MET A 49 -4.67 11.48 -4.75
N ALA A 50 -4.96 12.46 -3.90
CA ALA A 50 -5.84 13.57 -4.25
C ALA A 50 -5.14 14.46 -5.29
N GLY A 51 -5.83 14.85 -6.36
CA GLY A 51 -5.15 15.51 -7.47
C GLY A 51 -5.92 15.49 -8.78
N PRO A 52 -5.25 15.57 -9.93
CA PRO A 52 -5.94 15.76 -11.20
C PRO A 52 -6.87 14.57 -11.47
N LEU A 53 -8.01 14.85 -12.10
CA LEU A 53 -8.98 13.81 -12.42
C LEU A 53 -8.53 12.87 -13.56
N LEU A 54 -7.48 13.24 -14.31
CA LEU A 54 -6.94 12.44 -15.42
C LEU A 54 -7.99 12.02 -16.48
N GLY A 55 -9.01 12.86 -16.69
CA GLY A 55 -10.11 12.59 -17.62
C GLY A 55 -11.26 11.76 -17.03
N TYR A 56 -11.16 11.32 -15.78
CA TYR A 56 -12.26 10.74 -15.01
C TYR A 56 -13.13 11.83 -14.36
N PRO A 57 -14.33 11.49 -13.85
CA PRO A 57 -15.13 12.42 -13.06
C PRO A 57 -14.67 12.56 -11.60
N VAL A 58 -13.71 11.74 -11.15
CA VAL A 58 -13.20 11.68 -9.78
C VAL A 58 -11.69 11.46 -9.80
N ASP A 59 -10.98 11.88 -8.76
CA ASP A 59 -9.54 11.61 -8.63
C ASP A 59 -9.26 10.23 -8.02
N ARG A 60 -7.99 9.87 -7.87
CA ARG A 60 -7.56 8.56 -7.33
C ARG A 60 -7.90 8.39 -5.85
N PHE A 61 -7.88 9.47 -5.08
CA PHE A 61 -8.29 9.44 -3.68
C PHE A 61 -9.79 9.14 -3.55
N GLU A 62 -10.65 9.85 -4.27
CA GLU A 62 -12.09 9.59 -4.27
C GLU A 62 -12.40 8.22 -4.87
N HIS A 63 -11.72 7.79 -5.93
CA HIS A 63 -11.84 6.43 -6.46
C HIS A 63 -11.61 5.37 -5.36
N SER A 64 -10.53 5.52 -4.59
CA SER A 64 -10.19 4.61 -3.49
C SER A 64 -11.25 4.59 -2.40
N LEU A 65 -11.79 5.76 -2.03
CA LEU A 65 -12.91 5.86 -1.08
C LEU A 65 -14.17 5.17 -1.61
N GLN A 66 -14.49 5.32 -2.89
CA GLN A 66 -15.64 4.66 -3.51
C GLN A 66 -15.47 3.14 -3.52
N SER A 67 -14.27 2.64 -3.86
CA SER A 67 -13.95 1.21 -3.85
C SER A 67 -14.10 0.62 -2.44
N ALA A 68 -13.53 1.25 -1.42
CA ALA A 68 -13.69 0.82 -0.03
C ALA A 68 -15.15 0.87 0.45
N THR A 69 -15.88 1.93 0.08
CA THR A 69 -17.30 2.07 0.45
C THR A 69 -18.16 0.98 -0.18
N ARG A 70 -17.86 0.56 -1.42
CA ARG A 70 -18.55 -0.55 -2.08
C ARG A 70 -18.27 -1.87 -1.36
N ALA A 71 -17.01 -2.16 -1.03
CA ALA A 71 -16.64 -3.34 -0.24
C ALA A 71 -17.36 -3.35 1.12
N LEU A 72 -17.37 -2.23 1.83
CA LEU A 72 -18.06 -2.10 3.11
C LEU A 72 -19.57 -2.35 2.99
N ARG A 73 -20.22 -1.81 1.95
CA ARG A 73 -21.65 -2.03 1.69
C ARG A 73 -21.97 -3.45 1.23
N ASN A 74 -20.98 -4.18 0.73
CA ASN A 74 -21.09 -5.59 0.37
C ASN A 74 -20.82 -6.53 1.56
N ASP A 75 -20.68 -5.98 2.78
CA ASP A 75 -20.39 -6.74 4.01
C ASP A 75 -19.07 -7.55 3.93
N GLU A 76 -18.10 -7.02 3.17
CA GLU A 76 -16.76 -7.60 3.09
C GLU A 76 -16.01 -7.49 4.42
N SER A 77 -15.00 -8.33 4.61
CA SER A 77 -14.13 -8.26 5.78
C SER A 77 -13.43 -6.90 5.88
N ASN A 78 -13.11 -6.46 7.11
CA ASN A 78 -12.34 -5.23 7.34
C ASN A 78 -11.02 -5.22 6.55
N GLU A 79 -10.37 -6.39 6.42
CA GLU A 79 -9.15 -6.53 5.62
C GLU A 79 -9.40 -6.19 4.15
N MET A 80 -10.48 -6.70 3.56
CA MET A 80 -10.83 -6.42 2.16
C MET A 80 -11.28 -4.96 1.96
N VAL A 81 -11.99 -4.37 2.92
CA VAL A 81 -12.36 -2.94 2.89
C VAL A 81 -11.10 -2.06 2.90
N VAL A 82 -10.13 -2.36 3.76
CA VAL A 82 -8.85 -1.63 3.82
C VAL A 82 -8.00 -1.89 2.57
N ALA A 83 -7.98 -3.13 2.06
CA ALA A 83 -7.31 -3.46 0.80
C ALA A 83 -7.89 -2.64 -0.36
N ALA A 84 -9.21 -2.58 -0.49
CA ALA A 84 -9.88 -1.75 -1.50
C ALA A 84 -9.59 -0.26 -1.32
N LEU A 85 -9.46 0.22 -0.09
CA LEU A 85 -9.08 1.61 0.21
C LEU A 85 -7.65 1.94 -0.23
N LEU A 86 -6.74 0.97 -0.16
CA LEU A 86 -5.31 1.20 -0.33
C LEU A 86 -4.73 0.55 -1.60
N HIS A 87 -5.54 -0.09 -2.43
CA HIS A 87 -5.05 -0.85 -3.58
C HIS A 87 -4.22 -0.02 -4.57
N ASP A 88 -4.50 1.28 -4.67
CA ASP A 88 -3.85 2.20 -5.61
C ASP A 88 -2.72 3.06 -4.98
N VAL A 89 -2.36 2.91 -3.69
CA VAL A 89 -1.41 3.86 -3.04
C VAL A 89 0.00 3.90 -3.65
N GLY A 90 0.33 2.99 -4.57
CA GLY A 90 1.54 3.04 -5.37
C GLY A 90 1.51 4.06 -6.52
N ASP A 91 0.33 4.51 -6.97
CA ASP A 91 0.14 5.32 -8.19
C ASP A 91 1.00 6.60 -8.22
N PRO A 92 1.08 7.40 -7.15
CA PRO A 92 1.81 8.67 -7.21
C PRO A 92 3.32 8.54 -7.44
N ILE A 93 3.92 7.39 -7.10
CA ILE A 93 5.39 7.20 -7.11
C ILE A 93 5.85 6.06 -8.01
N ALA A 94 4.94 5.19 -8.42
CA ALA A 94 5.24 3.97 -9.15
C ALA A 94 4.05 3.55 -10.05
N PRO A 95 3.53 4.43 -10.93
CA PRO A 95 2.30 4.15 -11.68
C PRO A 95 2.40 2.91 -12.59
N GLU A 96 3.58 2.64 -13.16
CA GLU A 96 3.81 1.49 -14.06
C GLU A 96 3.71 0.12 -13.34
N ASN A 97 3.88 0.09 -12.02
CA ASN A 97 3.81 -1.13 -11.22
C ASN A 97 3.08 -0.92 -9.88
N HIS A 98 2.13 0.02 -9.83
CA HIS A 98 1.48 0.47 -8.60
C HIS A 98 0.83 -0.69 -7.84
N SER A 99 0.21 -1.65 -8.54
CA SER A 99 -0.42 -2.82 -7.92
C SER A 99 0.57 -3.65 -7.11
N ALA A 100 1.78 -3.85 -7.63
CA ALA A 100 2.83 -4.57 -6.92
C ALA A 100 3.35 -3.79 -5.72
N VAL A 101 3.56 -2.47 -5.87
CA VAL A 101 4.02 -1.60 -4.78
C VAL A 101 3.01 -1.54 -3.64
N ALA A 102 1.73 -1.35 -3.95
CA ALA A 102 0.66 -1.34 -2.96
C ALA A 102 0.56 -2.69 -2.24
N ALA A 103 0.68 -3.79 -2.97
CA ALA A 103 0.68 -5.13 -2.37
C ALA A 103 1.85 -5.32 -1.39
N ASP A 104 3.07 -4.92 -1.77
CA ASP A 104 4.25 -5.09 -0.90
C ASP A 104 4.22 -4.18 0.33
N ILE A 105 3.61 -2.99 0.25
CA ILE A 105 3.33 -2.12 1.41
C ILE A 105 2.41 -2.84 2.42
N LEU A 106 1.37 -3.52 1.92
CA LEU A 106 0.32 -4.11 2.74
C LEU A 106 0.63 -5.53 3.21
N ARG A 107 1.55 -6.22 2.53
CA ARG A 107 1.91 -7.63 2.76
C ARG A 107 2.12 -8.02 4.22
N PRO A 108 2.76 -7.21 5.11
CA PRO A 108 2.94 -7.60 6.50
C PRO A 108 1.65 -7.65 7.33
N TYR A 109 0.54 -7.11 6.83
CA TYR A 109 -0.70 -6.85 7.58
C TYR A 109 -1.93 -7.56 7.03
N VAL A 110 -1.82 -8.23 5.88
CA VAL A 110 -2.96 -8.85 5.18
C VAL A 110 -2.66 -10.32 4.89
N SER A 111 -3.71 -11.10 4.67
CA SER A 111 -3.57 -12.49 4.23
C SER A 111 -2.90 -12.59 2.86
N ASP A 112 -2.30 -13.76 2.57
CA ASP A 112 -1.72 -14.03 1.25
C ASP A 112 -2.75 -13.85 0.11
N ARG A 113 -4.03 -14.18 0.39
CA ARG A 113 -5.15 -13.97 -0.53
C ARG A 113 -5.33 -12.50 -0.89
N THR A 114 -5.43 -11.64 0.12
CA THR A 114 -5.59 -10.19 -0.09
C THR A 114 -4.37 -9.58 -0.76
N HIS A 115 -3.17 -9.96 -0.34
CA HIS A 115 -1.93 -9.55 -1.00
C HIS A 115 -1.94 -9.91 -2.50
N TRP A 116 -2.35 -11.13 -2.85
CA TRP A 116 -2.45 -11.56 -4.24
C TRP A 116 -3.48 -10.76 -5.03
N ILE A 117 -4.67 -10.51 -4.45
CA ILE A 117 -5.72 -9.70 -5.08
C ILE A 117 -5.17 -8.30 -5.40
N ILE A 118 -4.56 -7.62 -4.42
CA ILE A 118 -3.98 -6.29 -4.64
C ILE A 118 -2.86 -6.36 -5.68
N ARG A 119 -1.97 -7.35 -5.61
CA ARG A 119 -0.83 -7.44 -6.52
C ARG A 119 -1.25 -7.54 -7.99
N HIS A 120 -2.36 -8.22 -8.27
CA HIS A 120 -2.81 -8.50 -9.63
C HIS A 120 -3.98 -7.63 -10.09
N HIS A 121 -4.50 -6.73 -9.24
CA HIS A 121 -5.72 -5.98 -9.54
C HIS A 121 -5.61 -5.19 -10.85
N GLY A 122 -4.46 -4.57 -11.16
CA GLY A 122 -4.27 -3.80 -12.39
C GLY A 122 -4.37 -4.66 -13.65
N LEU A 123 -3.84 -5.89 -13.60
CA LEU A 123 -3.96 -6.86 -14.70
C LEU A 123 -5.41 -7.32 -14.88
N PHE A 124 -6.12 -7.59 -13.77
CA PHE A 124 -7.52 -8.02 -13.80
C PHE A 124 -8.46 -6.89 -14.26
N GLN A 125 -8.17 -5.65 -13.87
CA GLN A 125 -8.85 -4.45 -14.38
C GLN A 125 -8.63 -4.28 -15.89
N GLY A 126 -7.44 -4.64 -16.39
CA GLY A 126 -7.08 -4.62 -17.81
C GLY A 126 -8.06 -5.33 -18.72
N TYR A 127 -8.78 -6.35 -18.23
CA TYR A 127 -9.86 -7.02 -18.96
C TYR A 127 -10.88 -6.04 -19.57
N TYR A 128 -11.16 -4.94 -18.88
CA TYR A 128 -12.15 -3.95 -19.31
C TYR A 128 -11.63 -2.96 -20.37
N TYR A 129 -10.31 -2.78 -20.54
CA TYR A 129 -9.80 -1.70 -21.40
C TYR A 129 -8.55 -2.00 -22.22
N PHE A 130 -7.77 -3.05 -21.94
CA PHE A 130 -6.54 -3.36 -22.70
C PHE A 130 -6.78 -3.50 -24.20
N HIS A 131 -7.90 -4.10 -24.61
CA HIS A 131 -8.27 -4.23 -26.02
C HIS A 131 -8.54 -2.88 -26.72
N HIS A 132 -8.91 -1.83 -25.98
CA HIS A 132 -9.01 -0.46 -26.54
C HIS A 132 -7.63 0.19 -26.77
N LEU A 133 -6.58 -0.36 -26.17
CA LEU A 133 -5.18 0.08 -26.31
C LEU A 133 -4.36 -0.86 -27.22
N GLY A 134 -5.00 -1.85 -27.85
CA GLY A 134 -4.32 -2.85 -28.68
C GLY A 134 -3.57 -3.93 -27.89
N ALA A 135 -3.81 -4.03 -26.58
CA ALA A 135 -3.27 -5.06 -25.71
C ALA A 135 -4.27 -6.21 -25.49
N ASP A 136 -3.79 -7.31 -24.90
CA ASP A 136 -4.59 -8.51 -24.66
C ASP A 136 -5.54 -8.33 -23.46
N ARG A 137 -6.85 -8.30 -23.71
CA ARG A 137 -7.87 -8.25 -22.63
C ARG A 137 -7.83 -9.49 -21.73
N ASP A 138 -7.39 -10.61 -22.25
CA ASP A 138 -7.40 -11.90 -21.54
C ASP A 138 -6.03 -12.16 -20.88
N ALA A 139 -5.18 -11.14 -20.71
CA ALA A 139 -3.88 -11.29 -20.06
C ALA A 139 -3.95 -11.87 -18.63
N ARG A 140 -5.06 -11.63 -17.91
CA ARG A 140 -5.33 -12.24 -16.60
C ARG A 140 -5.39 -13.77 -16.64
N GLU A 141 -5.69 -14.36 -17.80
CA GLU A 141 -5.85 -15.81 -18.00
C GLU A 141 -4.55 -16.59 -17.74
N SER A 142 -3.41 -15.90 -17.73
CA SER A 142 -2.14 -16.45 -17.23
C SER A 142 -2.22 -16.96 -15.78
N PHE A 143 -3.20 -16.51 -15.00
CA PHE A 143 -3.45 -16.93 -13.63
C PHE A 143 -4.67 -17.85 -13.46
N ARG A 144 -5.24 -18.39 -14.55
CA ARG A 144 -6.48 -19.19 -14.50
C ARG A 144 -6.43 -20.38 -13.53
N GLU A 145 -5.25 -20.96 -13.32
CA GLU A 145 -5.06 -22.11 -12.42
C GLU A 145 -4.80 -21.69 -10.95
N HIS A 146 -4.74 -20.39 -10.65
CA HIS A 146 -4.52 -19.90 -9.29
C HIS A 146 -5.79 -20.01 -8.44
N GLU A 147 -5.67 -20.44 -7.18
CA GLU A 147 -6.81 -20.69 -6.27
C GLU A 147 -7.67 -19.45 -5.96
N TRP A 148 -7.15 -18.25 -6.23
CA TRP A 148 -7.83 -16.97 -5.98
C TRP A 148 -8.18 -16.21 -7.26
N PHE A 149 -8.20 -16.90 -8.40
CA PHE A 149 -8.53 -16.28 -9.69
C PHE A 149 -9.95 -15.71 -9.75
N ASP A 150 -10.93 -16.41 -9.16
CA ASP A 150 -12.36 -16.06 -9.23
C ASP A 150 -12.83 -15.09 -8.12
#